data_AF-A0A3C0GKI3-F1
#
_entry.id   AF-A0A3C0GKI3-F1
#
_cell.length_a   1.000
_cell.length_b   1.000
_cell.length_c   1.000
_cell.angle_alpha   90.00
_cell.angle_beta   90.00
_cell.angle_gamma   90.00
#
_symmetry.space_group_name_H-M   'P 1'
#
loop_
_entity.id
_entity.type
_entity.pdbx_description
1 polymer ?
#
loop_
_entity_poly.entity_id
_entity_poly.type
_entity_poly.pdbx_seq_one_letter_code
_entity_poly.pdbx_strand_id
1 'polypeptide(L)'
;MIVTDIKFYLDSFIDSNRNFKIRQSKNYSEIVTDTGKKIISNSNNKFQNGLFLFMMVKRDVENFIKKFGEVEPAPELPVNYYNDVYDRKLKTIGVDINNAYWSVAYLKNYISKKTYLRGLEEADFKPIRLSALSSLGKPRVWKVYEGGKYCRNEMTEGEKNLQDIYLDIRFTTYAVMEEIADSLGGDFYCWKTDCVFFHDTPTNRKLVTTILDGYGLEYKMEKL
;
A
#
# COMPACT_ATOMS: atom_id res chain seq x y z
N MET A 1 10.41 15.71 15.32
CA MET A 1 11.62 15.14 15.98
C MET A 1 11.48 13.63 15.95
N ILE A 2 12.51 12.92 15.48
CA ILE A 2 12.54 11.46 15.48
C ILE A 2 13.27 11.00 16.74
N VAL A 3 12.71 10.04 17.47
CA VAL A 3 13.25 9.52 18.73
C VAL A 3 13.25 8.00 18.72
N THR A 4 14.18 7.38 19.45
CA THR A 4 14.26 5.92 19.58
C THR A 4 13.22 5.39 20.56
N ASP A 5 13.06 6.03 21.72
CA ASP A 5 12.11 5.62 22.75
C ASP A 5 10.99 6.65 22.94
N ILE A 6 9.81 6.39 22.37
CA ILE A 6 8.64 7.26 22.59
C ILE A 6 8.00 7.06 23.97
N LYS A 7 8.25 5.93 24.62
CA LYS A 7 7.66 5.62 25.92
C LYS A 7 8.21 6.57 26.97
N PHE A 8 9.52 6.84 26.94
CA PHE A 8 10.12 7.88 27.76
C PHE A 8 9.38 9.23 27.68
N TYR A 9 9.06 9.68 26.46
CA TYR A 9 8.32 10.94 26.27
C TYR A 9 6.87 10.85 26.73
N LEU A 10 6.22 9.71 26.48
CA LEU A 10 4.85 9.47 26.93
C LEU A 10 4.77 9.55 28.47
N ASP A 11 5.62 8.80 29.16
CA ASP A 11 5.67 8.74 30.62
C ASP A 11 6.00 10.13 31.20
N SER A 12 7.02 10.81 30.66
CA SER A 12 7.38 12.17 31.06
C SER A 12 6.21 13.17 30.90
N PHE A 13 5.41 13.05 29.84
CA PHE A 13 4.30 13.95 29.58
C PHE A 13 3.11 13.66 30.49
N ILE A 14 2.87 12.39 30.82
CA ILE A 14 1.88 11.96 31.81
C ILE A 14 2.28 12.50 33.18
N ASP A 15 3.51 12.26 33.63
CA ASP A 15 4.01 12.67 34.95
C ASP A 15 4.02 14.19 35.13
N SER A 16 4.27 14.92 34.03
CA SER A 16 4.26 16.39 34.00
C SER A 16 2.85 16.98 33.79
N ASN A 17 1.79 16.18 33.82
CA ASN A 17 0.40 16.58 33.59
C ASN A 17 0.21 17.40 32.30
N ARG A 18 0.87 17.03 31.21
CA ARG A 18 0.79 17.77 29.93
C ARG A 18 -0.42 17.38 29.10
N ASN A 19 -0.83 18.31 28.24
CA ASN A 19 -1.80 18.06 27.19
C ASN A 19 -1.08 17.59 25.93
N PHE A 20 -1.51 16.46 25.37
CA PHE A 20 -0.94 15.93 24.14
C PHE A 20 -1.90 14.93 23.49
N LYS A 21 -1.63 14.57 22.24
CA LYS A 21 -2.29 13.44 21.60
C LYS A 21 -1.28 12.45 21.05
N ILE A 22 -1.58 11.17 21.19
CA ILE A 22 -0.71 10.08 20.72
C ILE A 22 -1.47 9.16 19.78
N ARG A 23 -0.80 8.70 18.73
CA ARG A 23 -1.25 7.57 17.92
C ARG A 23 -0.15 6.53 17.86
N GLN A 24 -0.55 5.27 17.87
CA GLN A 24 0.33 4.13 17.77
C GLN A 24 -0.13 3.28 16.59
N SER A 25 0.77 3.03 15.66
CA SER A 25 0.57 2.11 14.55
C SER A 25 1.56 0.95 14.67
N LYS A 26 1.39 -0.08 13.84
CA LYS A 26 2.33 -1.21 13.77
C LYS A 26 3.78 -0.77 13.49
N ASN A 27 3.95 0.30 12.71
CA ASN A 27 5.26 0.68 12.19
C ASN A 27 5.87 1.90 12.90
N TYR A 28 5.05 2.75 13.54
CA TYR A 28 5.55 3.93 14.25
C TYR A 28 4.53 4.42 15.28
N SER A 29 5.00 5.22 16.22
CA SER A 29 4.18 5.99 17.14
C SER A 29 4.46 7.48 16.96
N GLU A 30 3.45 8.31 17.17
CA GLU A 30 3.57 9.76 17.07
C GLU A 30 2.83 10.45 18.22
N ILE A 31 3.53 11.35 18.91
CA ILE A 31 2.98 12.30 19.87
C ILE A 31 2.93 13.68 19.21
N VAL A 32 1.79 14.36 19.34
CA VAL A 32 1.61 15.77 18.98
C VAL A 32 1.35 16.54 20.27
N THR A 33 2.20 17.53 20.54
CA THR A 33 2.06 18.41 21.70
C THR A 33 0.96 19.44 21.48
N ASP A 34 0.52 20.09 22.55
CA ASP A 34 -0.31 21.31 22.52
C ASP A 34 0.23 22.41 21.58
N THR A 35 1.55 22.58 21.53
CA THR A 35 2.25 23.50 20.62
C THR A 35 2.31 23.01 19.16
N GLY A 36 1.74 21.86 18.84
CA GLY A 36 1.75 21.26 17.50
C GLY A 36 3.07 20.55 17.14
N LYS A 37 4.05 20.48 18.05
CA LYS A 37 5.31 19.78 17.82
C LYS A 37 5.06 18.27 17.74
N LYS A 38 5.64 17.65 16.71
CA LYS A 38 5.53 16.20 16.45
C LYS A 38 6.78 15.45 16.92
N ILE A 39 6.57 14.43 17.75
CA ILE A 39 7.60 13.48 18.21
C ILE A 39 7.23 12.11 17.62
N ILE A 40 8.10 11.54 16.80
CA ILE A 40 7.84 10.29 16.08
C ILE A 40 8.89 9.28 16.53
N SER A 41 8.46 8.07 16.86
CA SER A 41 9.36 6.93 17.07
C SER A 41 8.99 5.80 16.15
N ASN A 42 10.03 5.12 15.68
CA ASN A 42 9.92 3.92 14.88
C ASN A 42 10.99 2.95 15.36
N SER A 43 10.60 1.72 15.64
CA SER A 43 11.51 0.65 16.07
C SER A 43 12.39 0.10 14.94
N ASN A 44 12.12 0.45 13.68
CA ASN A 44 12.87 -0.01 12.50
C ASN A 44 13.59 1.16 11.80
N ASN A 45 14.90 1.26 12.01
CA ASN A 45 15.75 2.30 11.39
C ASN A 45 15.65 2.32 9.85
N LYS A 46 15.47 1.15 9.20
CA LYS A 46 15.32 1.07 7.74
C LYS A 46 14.03 1.71 7.25
N PHE A 47 12.95 1.63 8.04
CA PHE A 47 11.70 2.30 7.71
C PHE A 47 11.84 3.82 7.75
N GLN A 48 12.69 4.36 8.63
CA GLN A 48 12.91 5.81 8.74
C GLN A 48 13.47 6.39 7.44
N ASN A 49 14.41 5.68 6.79
CA ASN A 49 15.04 6.14 5.56
C ASN A 49 14.03 6.34 4.41
N GLY A 50 12.95 5.55 4.36
CA GLY A 50 11.93 5.66 3.32
C GLY A 50 10.73 6.54 3.68
N LEU A 51 10.66 7.14 4.88
CA LEU A 51 9.51 7.94 5.32
C LEU A 51 9.18 9.11 4.38
N PHE A 52 10.18 9.62 3.65
CA PHE A 52 9.98 10.68 2.67
C PHE A 52 9.00 10.27 1.55
N LEU A 53 8.85 8.96 1.27
CA LEU A 53 7.93 8.45 0.25
C LEU A 53 6.47 8.79 0.55
N PHE A 54 6.07 8.82 1.83
CA PHE A 54 4.69 9.19 2.20
C PHE A 54 4.34 10.61 1.73
N MET A 55 5.26 11.55 1.93
CA MET A 55 5.08 12.94 1.50
C MET A 55 5.11 13.07 -0.03
N MET A 56 6.03 12.35 -0.70
CA MET A 56 6.12 12.36 -2.16
C MET A 56 4.84 11.81 -2.82
N VAL A 57 4.37 10.66 -2.35
CA VAL A 57 3.13 10.03 -2.83
C VAL A 57 1.93 10.95 -2.59
N LYS A 58 1.75 11.46 -1.37
CA LYS A 58 0.62 12.35 -1.07
C LYS A 58 0.62 13.58 -1.99
N ARG A 59 1.78 14.24 -2.14
CA ARG A 59 1.90 15.42 -3.01
C ARG A 59 1.59 15.09 -4.47
N ASP A 60 2.09 13.99 -5.00
CA ASP A 60 1.86 13.62 -6.40
C ASP A 60 0.38 13.31 -6.66
N VAL A 61 -0.27 12.61 -5.74
CA VAL A 61 -1.71 12.31 -5.81
C VAL A 61 -2.57 13.57 -5.67
N GLU A 62 -2.25 14.46 -4.74
CA GLU A 62 -2.94 15.75 -4.61
C GLU A 62 -2.80 16.60 -5.88
N ASN A 63 -1.61 16.62 -6.48
CA ASN A 63 -1.37 17.31 -7.75
C ASN A 63 -2.15 16.67 -8.90
N PHE A 64 -2.26 15.33 -8.93
CA PHE A 64 -3.07 14.62 -9.90
C PHE A 64 -4.54 15.04 -9.77
N ILE A 65 -5.11 14.96 -8.57
CA ILE A 65 -6.51 15.31 -8.30
C ILE A 65 -6.78 16.78 -8.66
N LYS A 66 -5.87 17.68 -8.28
CA LYS A 66 -6.00 19.10 -8.62
C LYS A 66 -6.02 19.35 -10.13
N LYS A 67 -5.30 18.54 -10.90
CA LYS A 67 -5.15 18.71 -12.36
C LYS A 67 -6.24 17.99 -13.16
N PHE A 68 -6.66 16.81 -12.72
CA PHE A 68 -7.53 15.91 -13.49
C PHE A 68 -8.90 15.66 -12.84
N GLY A 69 -9.09 16.09 -11.60
CA GLY A 69 -10.32 15.87 -10.84
C GLY A 69 -10.29 14.60 -9.99
N GLU A 70 -11.45 14.27 -9.45
CA GLU A 70 -11.66 13.07 -8.64
C GLU A 70 -11.56 11.80 -9.49
N VAL A 71 -11.20 10.70 -8.85
CA VAL A 71 -11.09 9.39 -9.49
C VAL A 71 -12.25 8.53 -9.02
N GLU A 72 -12.98 7.97 -9.98
CA GLU A 72 -13.86 6.84 -9.72
C GLU A 72 -13.03 5.54 -9.80
N PRO A 73 -12.99 4.73 -8.73
CA PRO A 73 -12.21 3.50 -8.76
C PRO A 73 -12.71 2.50 -9.80
N ALA A 74 -11.79 1.72 -10.37
CA ALA A 74 -12.13 0.51 -11.12
C ALA A 74 -13.06 -0.42 -10.30
N PRO A 75 -13.87 -1.28 -10.97
CA PRO A 75 -14.81 -2.18 -10.31
C PRO A 75 -14.17 -3.00 -9.18
N GLU A 76 -14.89 -3.16 -8.08
CA GLU A 76 -14.40 -3.91 -6.93
C GLU A 76 -14.19 -5.38 -7.30
N LEU A 77 -12.96 -5.86 -7.07
CA LEU A 77 -12.55 -7.23 -7.32
C LEU A 77 -11.93 -7.85 -6.06
N PRO A 78 -12.07 -9.18 -5.88
CA PRO A 78 -11.58 -9.84 -4.69
C PRO A 78 -10.05 -9.90 -4.66
N VAL A 79 -9.48 -9.76 -3.47
CA VAL A 79 -8.02 -9.86 -3.25
C VAL A 79 -7.48 -11.26 -3.54
N ASN A 80 -8.32 -12.27 -3.32
CA ASN A 80 -8.04 -13.65 -3.65
C ASN A 80 -9.24 -14.23 -4.39
N TYR A 81 -8.98 -14.90 -5.49
CA TYR A 81 -9.99 -15.60 -6.27
C TYR A 81 -9.50 -16.99 -6.60
N TYR A 82 -10.41 -17.96 -6.58
CA TYR A 82 -10.11 -19.38 -6.78
C TYR A 82 -11.05 -19.96 -7.82
N ASN A 83 -10.50 -20.75 -8.72
CA ASN A 83 -11.26 -21.59 -9.62
C ASN A 83 -11.47 -22.98 -8.99
N ASP A 84 -12.71 -23.27 -8.61
CA ASP A 84 -13.07 -24.51 -7.93
C ASP A 84 -12.98 -25.75 -8.83
N VAL A 85 -13.02 -25.57 -10.16
CA VAL A 85 -12.96 -26.68 -11.13
C VAL A 85 -11.55 -26.94 -11.69
N TYR A 86 -10.53 -26.29 -11.14
CA TYR A 86 -9.13 -26.46 -11.56
C TYR A 86 -8.59 -27.88 -11.31
N ASP A 87 -7.97 -28.51 -12.33
CA ASP A 87 -7.39 -29.85 -12.20
C ASP A 87 -6.03 -29.86 -11.50
N ARG A 88 -6.05 -29.99 -10.17
CA ARG A 88 -4.84 -30.02 -9.33
C ARG A 88 -3.87 -31.16 -9.61
N LYS A 89 -4.20 -32.11 -10.50
CA LYS A 89 -3.27 -33.19 -10.90
C LYS A 89 -2.21 -32.71 -11.89
N LEU A 90 -2.52 -31.68 -12.66
CA LEU A 90 -1.57 -31.09 -13.61
C LEU A 90 -0.61 -30.15 -12.88
N LYS A 91 0.58 -29.98 -13.45
CA LYS A 91 1.62 -29.14 -12.87
C LYS A 91 1.17 -27.67 -12.83
N THR A 92 1.28 -27.02 -11.68
CA THR A 92 0.97 -25.60 -11.49
C THR A 92 2.24 -24.75 -11.44
N ILE A 93 2.18 -23.53 -11.96
CA ILE A 93 3.21 -22.49 -11.81
C ILE A 93 2.57 -21.19 -11.34
N GLY A 94 3.35 -20.34 -10.66
CA GLY A 94 2.97 -18.98 -10.29
C GLY A 94 3.69 -17.92 -11.12
N VAL A 95 3.04 -16.78 -11.32
CA VAL A 95 3.64 -15.53 -11.81
C VAL A 95 3.38 -14.45 -10.77
N ASP A 96 4.46 -13.91 -10.18
CA ASP A 96 4.44 -12.80 -9.24
C ASP A 96 4.63 -11.48 -9.99
N ILE A 97 3.68 -10.55 -9.87
CA ILE A 97 3.77 -9.22 -10.47
C ILE A 97 4.67 -8.34 -9.61
N ASN A 98 5.82 -7.97 -10.16
CA ASN A 98 6.80 -7.16 -9.45
C ASN A 98 6.23 -5.79 -9.12
N ASN A 99 6.28 -5.44 -7.83
CA ASN A 99 5.90 -4.11 -7.35
C ASN A 99 4.47 -3.70 -7.74
N ALA A 100 3.55 -4.66 -7.90
CA ALA A 100 2.24 -4.49 -8.55
C ALA A 100 1.57 -3.12 -8.32
N TYR A 101 1.21 -2.79 -7.07
CA TYR A 101 0.53 -1.53 -6.77
C TYR A 101 1.39 -0.28 -7.05
N TRP A 102 2.70 -0.37 -6.89
CA TRP A 102 3.62 0.74 -7.17
C TRP A 102 3.75 0.98 -8.68
N SER A 103 3.84 -0.10 -9.46
CA SER A 103 3.88 -0.07 -10.92
C SER A 103 2.56 0.49 -11.47
N VAL A 104 1.41 0.01 -10.99
CA VAL A 104 0.09 0.52 -11.40
C VAL A 104 -0.08 2.00 -11.02
N ALA A 105 0.33 2.42 -9.83
CA ALA A 105 0.28 3.83 -9.44
C ALA A 105 1.09 4.74 -10.39
N TYR A 106 2.23 4.25 -10.91
CA TYR A 106 3.03 4.98 -11.88
C TYR A 106 2.41 4.95 -13.28
N LEU A 107 1.96 3.79 -13.75
CA LEU A 107 1.34 3.62 -15.07
C LEU A 107 0.06 4.47 -15.22
N LYS A 108 -0.71 4.63 -14.15
CA LYS A 108 -1.89 5.52 -14.09
C LYS A 108 -1.54 7.00 -13.85
N ASN A 109 -0.26 7.34 -13.76
CA ASN A 109 0.25 8.68 -13.49
C ASN A 109 -0.15 9.29 -12.13
N TYR A 110 -0.58 8.47 -11.17
CA TYR A 110 -0.88 8.94 -9.80
C TYR A 110 0.39 9.31 -9.03
N ILE A 111 1.51 8.64 -9.33
CA ILE A 111 2.83 9.05 -8.85
C ILE A 111 3.73 9.40 -10.02
N SER A 112 4.57 10.43 -9.83
CA SER A 112 5.53 10.84 -10.85
C SER A 112 6.64 9.79 -11.05
N LYS A 113 7.31 9.83 -12.20
CA LYS A 113 8.53 9.04 -12.46
C LYS A 113 9.58 9.23 -11.36
N LYS A 114 9.72 10.46 -10.85
CA LYS A 114 10.63 10.77 -9.74
C LYS A 114 10.27 9.99 -8.49
N THR A 115 9.00 9.99 -8.09
CA THR A 115 8.52 9.23 -6.92
C THR A 115 8.67 7.74 -7.15
N TYR A 116 8.30 7.25 -8.34
CA TYR A 116 8.43 5.84 -8.70
C TYR A 116 9.86 5.33 -8.53
N LEU A 117 10.84 5.99 -9.15
CA LEU A 117 12.26 5.63 -9.08
C LEU A 117 12.81 5.72 -7.65
N ARG A 118 12.47 6.78 -6.91
CA ARG A 118 12.85 6.93 -5.50
C ARG A 118 12.34 5.79 -4.62
N GLY A 119 11.17 5.23 -4.93
CA GLY A 119 10.63 4.08 -4.22
C GLY A 119 11.34 2.76 -4.51
N LEU A 120 12.12 2.69 -5.59
CA LEU A 120 12.85 1.50 -6.04
C LEU A 120 14.33 1.50 -5.65
N GLU A 121 14.85 2.60 -5.11
CA GLU A 121 16.28 2.75 -4.76
C GLU A 121 16.77 1.69 -3.77
N GLU A 122 15.93 1.28 -2.82
CA GLU A 122 16.28 0.29 -1.79
C GLU A 122 15.22 -0.82 -1.72
N ALA A 123 15.66 -2.09 -1.68
CA ALA A 123 14.75 -3.23 -1.53
C ALA A 123 13.89 -3.14 -0.25
N ASP A 124 14.46 -2.58 0.81
CA ASP A 124 13.79 -2.32 2.09
C ASP A 124 12.63 -1.32 1.98
N PHE A 125 12.51 -0.57 0.87
CA PHE A 125 11.38 0.32 0.62
C PHE A 125 10.13 -0.40 0.13
N LYS A 126 10.19 -1.69 -0.24
CA LYS A 126 9.00 -2.49 -0.63
C LYS A 126 7.82 -2.35 0.35
N PRO A 127 7.97 -2.60 1.67
CA PRO A 127 6.87 -2.40 2.63
C PRO A 127 6.47 -0.92 2.80
N ILE A 128 7.39 0.01 2.58
CA ILE A 128 7.15 1.46 2.73
C ILE A 128 6.29 1.98 1.58
N ARG A 129 6.54 1.53 0.34
CA ARG A 129 5.72 1.85 -0.84
C ARG A 129 4.27 1.47 -0.65
N LEU A 130 4.02 0.22 -0.22
CA LEU A 130 2.68 -0.26 0.12
C LEU A 130 2.06 0.58 1.25
N SER A 131 2.84 0.88 2.29
CA SER A 131 2.36 1.69 3.42
C SER A 131 2.00 3.12 2.99
N ALA A 132 2.80 3.73 2.11
CA ALA A 132 2.58 5.07 1.60
C ALA A 132 1.26 5.14 0.81
N LEU A 133 1.07 4.24 -0.16
CA LEU A 133 -0.17 4.15 -0.94
C LEU A 133 -1.38 3.81 -0.05
N SER A 134 -1.28 2.76 0.76
CA SER A 134 -2.41 2.31 1.58
C SER A 134 -2.79 3.25 2.72
N SER A 135 -1.96 4.26 3.02
CA SER A 135 -2.26 5.28 4.05
C SER A 135 -2.95 6.52 3.49
N LEU A 136 -3.07 6.64 2.17
CA LEU A 136 -3.73 7.77 1.52
C LEU A 136 -5.17 7.91 2.01
N GLY A 137 -5.51 9.11 2.46
CA GLY A 137 -6.84 9.47 2.93
C GLY A 137 -7.35 8.67 4.14
N LYS A 138 -6.55 7.83 4.80
CA LYS A 138 -7.04 7.04 5.94
C LYS A 138 -7.34 7.93 7.15
N PRO A 139 -8.46 7.71 7.84
CA PRO A 139 -8.74 8.36 9.11
C PRO A 139 -7.65 8.00 10.12
N ARG A 140 -7.39 8.91 11.05
CA ARG A 140 -6.38 8.72 12.09
C ARG A 140 -7.05 8.83 13.44
N VAL A 141 -6.85 7.81 14.26
CA VAL A 141 -7.33 7.82 15.65
C VAL A 141 -6.19 8.28 16.54
N TRP A 142 -6.48 9.31 17.34
CA TRP A 142 -5.60 9.90 18.33
C TRP A 142 -6.17 9.66 19.72
N LYS A 143 -5.37 9.13 20.63
CA LYS A 143 -5.68 9.15 22.06
C LYS A 143 -5.30 10.52 22.60
N VAL A 144 -6.28 11.27 23.09
CA VAL A 144 -6.09 12.61 23.63
C VAL A 144 -5.91 12.53 25.14
N TYR A 145 -4.87 13.19 25.62
CA TYR A 145 -4.55 13.33 27.03
C TYR A 145 -4.65 14.80 27.43
N GLU A 146 -5.35 15.07 28.53
CA GLU A 146 -5.45 16.39 29.15
C GLU A 146 -5.01 16.27 30.61
N GLY A 147 -4.10 17.13 31.05
CA GLY A 147 -3.52 17.06 32.39
C GLY A 147 -2.83 15.71 32.66
N GLY A 148 -2.19 15.10 31.65
CA GLY A 148 -1.56 13.78 31.77
C GLY A 148 -2.52 12.59 31.85
N LYS A 149 -3.84 12.81 31.80
CA LYS A 149 -4.85 11.75 31.88
C LYS A 149 -5.51 11.52 30.54
N TYR A 150 -5.75 10.25 30.21
CA TYR A 150 -6.53 9.91 29.03
C TYR A 150 -7.95 10.48 29.15
N CYS A 151 -8.41 11.18 28.11
CA CYS A 151 -9.74 11.77 28.07
C CYS A 151 -10.65 11.12 27.03
N ARG A 152 -10.19 11.06 25.78
CA ARG A 152 -11.02 10.61 24.64
C ARG A 152 -10.18 10.15 23.45
N ASN A 153 -10.85 9.56 22.48
CA ASN A 153 -10.29 9.38 21.13
C ASN A 153 -10.78 10.51 20.21
N GLU A 154 -9.88 11.10 19.46
CA GLU A 154 -10.17 12.04 18.37
C GLU A 154 -9.88 11.33 17.04
N MET A 155 -10.85 11.29 16.15
CA MET A 155 -10.67 10.72 14.81
C MET A 155 -10.59 11.84 13.79
N THR A 156 -9.55 11.86 12.97
CA THR A 156 -9.56 12.69 11.77
C THR A 156 -10.42 12.00 10.73
N GLU A 157 -11.26 12.77 10.04
CA GLU A 157 -12.00 12.27 8.89
C GLU A 157 -11.04 11.74 7.81
N GLY A 158 -11.52 10.73 7.08
CA GLY A 158 -10.80 10.24 5.91
C GLY A 158 -11.03 11.16 4.71
N GLU A 159 -10.04 11.23 3.83
CA GLU A 159 -10.15 11.99 2.57
C GLU A 159 -10.57 11.01 1.47
N LYS A 160 -11.87 10.95 1.13
CA LYS A 160 -12.44 9.98 0.17
C LYS A 160 -11.67 9.96 -1.15
N ASN A 161 -11.39 11.13 -1.74
CA ASN A 161 -10.68 11.23 -3.02
C ASN A 161 -9.27 10.61 -2.98
N LEU A 162 -8.58 10.68 -1.85
CA LEU A 162 -7.28 10.01 -1.67
C LEU A 162 -7.44 8.51 -1.45
N GLN A 163 -8.53 8.07 -0.80
CA GLN A 163 -8.84 6.64 -0.64
C GLN A 163 -9.20 6.00 -1.99
N ASP A 164 -9.99 6.70 -2.81
CA ASP A 164 -10.42 6.24 -4.12
C ASP A 164 -9.22 5.98 -5.05
N ILE A 165 -8.16 6.79 -4.98
CA ILE A 165 -6.89 6.54 -5.69
C ILE A 165 -6.29 5.19 -5.29
N TYR A 166 -6.26 4.86 -4.00
CA TYR A 166 -5.71 3.59 -3.55
C TYR A 166 -6.59 2.40 -3.92
N LEU A 167 -7.92 2.58 -3.87
CA LEU A 167 -8.87 1.56 -4.33
C LEU A 167 -8.69 1.29 -5.83
N ASP A 168 -8.61 2.34 -6.64
CA ASP A 168 -8.42 2.24 -8.08
C ASP A 168 -7.12 1.50 -8.44
N ILE A 169 -6.01 1.80 -7.76
CA ILE A 169 -4.74 1.08 -7.95
C ILE A 169 -4.90 -0.42 -7.70
N ARG A 170 -5.59 -0.79 -6.60
CA ARG A 170 -5.80 -2.19 -6.24
C ARG A 170 -6.70 -2.91 -7.24
N PHE A 171 -7.84 -2.31 -7.56
CA PHE A 171 -8.82 -2.91 -8.45
C PHE A 171 -8.32 -2.96 -9.89
N THR A 172 -7.54 -1.98 -10.35
CA THR A 172 -6.84 -2.09 -11.63
C THR A 172 -5.86 -3.26 -11.63
N THR A 173 -5.13 -3.49 -10.52
CA THR A 173 -4.23 -4.65 -10.40
C THR A 173 -5.00 -5.96 -10.51
N TYR A 174 -6.14 -6.06 -9.84
CA TYR A 174 -6.96 -7.28 -9.88
C TYR A 174 -7.68 -7.45 -11.22
N ALA A 175 -8.02 -6.38 -11.92
CA ALA A 175 -8.63 -6.44 -13.26
C ALA A 175 -7.66 -7.08 -14.27
N VAL A 176 -6.35 -6.79 -14.17
CA VAL A 176 -5.35 -7.49 -14.99
C VAL A 176 -5.30 -8.98 -14.64
N MET A 177 -5.46 -9.35 -13.37
CA MET A 177 -5.49 -10.76 -12.95
C MET A 177 -6.77 -11.48 -13.39
N GLU A 178 -7.89 -10.77 -13.41
CA GLU A 178 -9.16 -11.24 -13.94
C GLU A 178 -9.05 -11.49 -15.45
N GLU A 179 -8.46 -10.56 -16.21
CA GLU A 179 -8.21 -10.76 -17.65
C GLU A 179 -7.34 -12.01 -17.90
N ILE A 180 -6.32 -12.24 -17.07
CA ILE A 180 -5.49 -13.45 -17.14
C ILE A 180 -6.33 -14.70 -16.81
N ALA A 181 -7.17 -14.64 -15.77
CA ALA A 181 -8.01 -15.76 -15.37
C ALA A 181 -9.01 -16.13 -16.47
N ASP A 182 -9.68 -15.14 -17.05
CA ASP A 182 -10.62 -15.33 -18.15
C ASP A 182 -9.93 -15.91 -19.39
N SER A 183 -8.74 -15.42 -19.70
CA SER A 183 -7.95 -15.89 -20.86
C SER A 183 -7.46 -17.34 -20.70
N LEU A 184 -7.18 -17.77 -19.46
CA LEU A 184 -6.75 -19.13 -19.14
C LEU A 184 -7.93 -20.10 -18.98
N GLY A 185 -9.11 -19.61 -18.60
CA GLY A 185 -10.29 -20.43 -18.35
C GLY A 185 -10.04 -21.55 -17.34
N GLY A 186 -10.23 -22.80 -17.77
CA GLY A 186 -10.03 -23.99 -16.92
C GLY A 186 -8.59 -24.17 -16.42
N ASP A 187 -7.60 -23.56 -17.10
CA ASP A 187 -6.19 -23.67 -16.75
C ASP A 187 -5.77 -22.68 -15.65
N PHE A 188 -6.63 -21.75 -15.28
CA PHE A 188 -6.42 -20.84 -14.16
C PHE A 188 -6.77 -21.52 -12.84
N TYR A 189 -5.88 -21.41 -11.85
CA TYR A 189 -6.13 -21.92 -10.50
C TYR A 189 -6.65 -20.83 -9.56
N CYS A 190 -5.85 -19.80 -9.34
CA CYS A 190 -6.18 -18.73 -8.41
C CYS A 190 -5.29 -17.51 -8.63
N TRP A 191 -5.72 -16.36 -8.14
CA TRP A 191 -4.81 -15.27 -7.82
C TRP A 191 -4.86 -14.99 -6.32
N LYS A 192 -3.73 -14.56 -5.78
CA LYS A 192 -3.58 -14.13 -4.39
C LYS A 192 -2.67 -12.92 -4.37
N THR A 193 -3.21 -11.80 -3.90
CA THR A 193 -2.52 -10.50 -3.82
C THR A 193 -1.96 -10.01 -5.15
N ASP A 194 -0.72 -10.37 -5.46
CA ASP A 194 0.11 -9.98 -6.61
C ASP A 194 0.59 -11.19 -7.42
N CYS A 195 0.17 -12.41 -7.05
CA CYS A 195 0.52 -13.66 -7.72
C CYS A 195 -0.67 -14.28 -8.47
N VAL A 196 -0.43 -14.80 -9.67
CA VAL A 196 -1.39 -15.60 -10.45
C VAL A 196 -0.86 -17.03 -10.62
N PHE A 197 -1.71 -18.04 -10.39
CA PHE A 197 -1.36 -19.45 -10.47
C PHE A 197 -2.17 -20.17 -11.54
N PHE A 198 -1.51 -21.01 -12.35
CA PHE A 198 -2.12 -21.67 -13.51
C PHE A 198 -1.35 -22.92 -13.96
N HIS A 199 -1.90 -23.71 -14.88
CA HIS A 199 -1.20 -24.88 -15.44
C HIS A 199 0.07 -24.51 -16.20
N ASP A 200 1.16 -25.19 -15.88
CA ASP A 200 2.49 -24.98 -16.44
C ASP A 200 2.61 -25.55 -17.87
N THR A 201 2.16 -24.77 -18.85
CA THR A 201 2.34 -25.06 -20.28
C THR A 201 3.05 -23.88 -20.99
N PRO A 202 3.80 -24.12 -22.09
CA PRO A 202 4.40 -23.05 -22.87
C PRO A 202 3.38 -22.03 -23.40
N THR A 203 2.18 -22.49 -23.78
CA THR A 203 1.08 -21.65 -24.25
C THR A 203 0.58 -20.72 -23.15
N ASN A 204 0.31 -21.24 -21.96
CA ASN A 204 -0.20 -20.45 -20.84
C ASN A 204 0.84 -19.45 -20.33
N ARG A 205 2.11 -19.87 -20.24
CA ARG A 205 3.21 -18.96 -19.92
C ARG A 205 3.23 -17.79 -20.89
N LYS A 206 3.22 -18.06 -22.20
CA LYS A 206 3.25 -17.02 -23.24
C LYS A 206 2.04 -16.08 -23.14
N LEU A 207 0.84 -16.64 -22.94
CA LEU A 207 -0.40 -15.88 -22.79
C LEU A 207 -0.29 -14.90 -21.61
N VAL A 208 0.04 -15.40 -20.41
CA VAL A 208 0.18 -14.58 -19.20
C VAL A 208 1.25 -13.51 -19.39
N THR A 209 2.43 -13.86 -19.92
CA THR A 209 3.49 -12.88 -20.17
C THR A 209 3.08 -11.81 -21.18
N THR A 210 2.32 -12.18 -22.22
CA THR A 210 1.86 -11.24 -23.25
C THR A 210 0.90 -10.20 -22.67
N ILE A 211 -0.02 -10.63 -21.80
CA ILE A 211 -0.96 -9.72 -21.11
C ILE A 211 -0.18 -8.76 -20.23
N LEU A 212 0.71 -9.27 -19.37
CA LEU A 212 1.51 -8.43 -18.45
C LEU A 212 2.42 -7.45 -19.18
N ASP A 213 3.10 -7.89 -20.24
CA ASP A 213 3.92 -7.04 -21.10
C ASP A 213 3.08 -5.93 -21.76
N GLY A 214 1.85 -6.25 -22.17
CA GLY A 214 0.89 -5.29 -22.74
C GLY A 214 0.51 -4.17 -21.78
N TYR A 215 0.45 -4.45 -20.48
CA TYR A 215 0.25 -3.44 -19.43
C TYR A 215 1.54 -2.76 -18.96
N GLY A 216 2.71 -3.20 -19.44
CA GLY A 216 4.01 -2.72 -18.97
C GLY A 216 4.33 -3.13 -17.53
N LEU A 217 3.81 -4.27 -17.08
CA LEU A 217 4.04 -4.81 -15.75
C LEU A 217 5.21 -5.80 -15.76
N GLU A 218 6.19 -5.57 -14.90
CA GLU A 218 7.27 -6.52 -14.66
C GLU A 218 6.78 -7.70 -13.81
N TYR A 219 7.35 -8.89 -14.03
CA TYR A 219 6.95 -10.09 -13.29
C TYR A 219 8.10 -11.09 -13.14
N LYS A 220 7.88 -12.07 -12.26
CA LYS A 220 8.76 -13.22 -12.06
C LYS A 220 7.96 -14.51 -12.07
N MET A 221 8.45 -15.51 -12.80
CA MET A 221 7.89 -16.87 -12.75
C MET A 221 8.39 -17.58 -11.49
N GLU A 222 7.47 -18.10 -10.67
CA GLU A 222 7.74 -18.83 -9.44
C GLU A 222 7.32 -20.29 -9.60
N LYS A 223 8.27 -21.21 -9.44
CA LYS A 223 7.96 -22.65 -9.40
C LYS A 223 7.41 -22.98 -8.00
N LEU A 224 6.26 -23.64 -7.97
CA LEU A 224 5.66 -24.20 -6.76
C LEU A 224 6.39 -25.47 -6.31
#